data_AF-A0A9W4WV63-F1
#
_entry.id   AF-A0A9W4WV63-F1
#
_cell.length_a   1.000
_cell.length_b   1.000
_cell.length_c   1.000
_cell.angle_alpha   90.00
_cell.angle_beta   90.00
_cell.angle_gamma   90.00
#
_symmetry.space_group_name_H-M   'P 1'
#
loop_
_entity.id
_entity.type
_entity.pdbx_description
1 polymer ?
#
loop_
_entity_poly.entity_id
_entity_poly.type
_entity_poly.pdbx_seq_one_letter_code
_entity_poly.pdbx_strand_id
1 'polypeptide(L)'
;MAGNKPKALESYKKSGIWREAFAIAQELKYSSDELFLLAKEISETLSDKRHYQEAAQILLDYTRQPEETVVLLNKGHHWSEAIRISYMYGRSDLIETNVKPSVLEGHGNILQDINSMLDQLNQQTARLQEIRLSKSKKSDFGQFENDDSIENVDVFSDTSSMASGFTRYTQSNTQLSIQSTKSGKTAKSRRRAERKKARGKKGSIYEEEYLYDSLKRLIERFDNFKVEIANLLSCLVTLGFLKNAQQIQKIFGDLEEKIIKNLDEVFIPPINNYSEILVNQQENVVNPVKYERPKLNQITKANFYTLLKELREPGYKENIDDNEDDPIEEMRKLHIN
;
A
#
# COMPACT_ATOMS: atom_id res chain seq x y z
N MET A 1 -12.71 27.21 26.06
CA MET A 1 -11.52 27.37 25.20
C MET A 1 -11.48 28.72 24.49
N ALA A 2 -12.62 29.34 24.16
CA ALA A 2 -12.64 30.70 23.61
C ALA A 2 -12.05 31.72 24.61
N GLY A 3 -10.89 32.30 24.27
CA GLY A 3 -10.23 33.38 25.02
C GLY A 3 -8.97 33.00 25.80
N ASN A 4 -8.74 31.70 26.11
CA ASN A 4 -7.54 31.28 26.83
C ASN A 4 -6.46 30.79 25.84
N LYS A 5 -5.67 31.75 25.35
CA LYS A 5 -4.58 31.53 24.40
C LYS A 5 -3.54 30.49 24.83
N PRO A 6 -3.02 30.46 26.08
CA PRO A 6 -2.04 29.44 26.47
C PRO A 6 -2.63 28.02 26.47
N LYS A 7 -3.88 27.84 26.93
CA LYS A 7 -4.55 26.52 26.83
C LYS A 7 -4.83 26.11 25.38
N ALA A 8 -5.13 27.08 24.52
CA ALA A 8 -5.30 26.82 23.09
C ALA A 8 -3.97 26.38 22.45
N LEU A 9 -2.87 27.06 22.76
CA LEU A 9 -1.53 26.71 22.29
C LEU A 9 -1.15 25.27 22.65
N GLU A 10 -1.33 24.86 23.92
CA GLU A 10 -1.08 23.48 24.34
C GLU A 10 -1.92 22.45 23.58
N SER A 11 -3.16 22.81 23.25
CA SER A 11 -4.06 21.94 22.49
C SER A 11 -3.60 21.79 21.05
N TYR A 12 -3.27 22.91 20.37
CA TYR A 12 -2.78 22.90 18.99
C TYR A 12 -1.48 22.13 18.85
N LYS A 13 -0.55 22.32 19.78
CA LYS A 13 0.71 21.59 19.89
C LYS A 13 0.50 20.08 19.95
N LYS A 14 -0.34 19.59 20.89
CA LYS A 14 -0.67 18.16 20.99
C LYS A 14 -1.37 17.62 19.74
N SER A 15 -2.24 18.43 19.14
CA SER A 15 -2.95 18.07 17.91
C SER A 15 -2.05 18.06 16.67
N GLY A 16 -0.84 18.66 16.71
CA GLY A 16 0.04 18.79 15.55
C GLY A 16 -0.40 19.89 14.58
N ILE A 17 -1.27 20.79 15.02
CA ILE A 17 -1.79 21.90 14.23
C ILE A 17 -0.81 23.07 14.43
N TRP A 18 0.30 23.02 13.70
CA TRP A 18 1.47 23.84 13.98
C TRP A 18 1.33 25.30 13.56
N ARG A 19 0.67 25.58 12.43
CA ARG A 19 0.52 26.95 11.90
C ARG A 19 -0.22 27.84 12.91
N GLU A 20 -1.31 27.33 13.47
CA GLU A 20 -2.11 27.99 14.49
C GLU A 20 -1.37 28.08 15.83
N ALA A 21 -0.57 27.07 16.19
CA ALA A 21 0.29 27.13 17.37
C ALA A 21 1.30 28.27 17.28
N PHE A 22 2.01 28.41 16.16
CA PHE A 22 2.94 29.52 15.95
C PHE A 22 2.25 30.88 15.85
N ALA A 23 1.06 30.95 15.24
CA ALA A 23 0.28 32.19 15.20
C ALA A 23 -0.08 32.67 16.62
N ILE A 24 -0.50 31.77 17.50
CA ILE A 24 -0.81 32.10 18.90
C ILE A 24 0.45 32.42 19.69
N ALA A 25 1.55 31.68 19.48
CA ALA A 25 2.83 31.97 20.12
C ALA A 25 3.33 33.38 19.78
N GLN A 26 3.18 33.79 18.52
CA GLN A 26 3.51 35.15 18.08
C GLN A 26 2.60 36.21 18.71
N GLU A 27 1.29 35.92 18.83
CA GLU A 27 0.34 36.81 19.51
C GLU A 27 0.63 36.96 21.01
N LEU A 28 1.14 35.89 21.63
CA LEU A 28 1.63 35.88 23.01
C LEU A 28 3.02 36.50 23.17
N LYS A 29 3.63 36.99 22.07
CA LYS A 29 4.95 37.64 22.03
C LYS A 29 6.08 36.75 22.56
N TYR A 30 6.07 35.47 22.17
CA TYR A 30 7.17 34.56 22.49
C TYR A 30 8.48 35.13 21.93
N SER A 31 9.53 35.00 22.74
CA SER A 31 10.90 35.31 22.36
C SER A 31 11.42 34.32 21.32
N SER A 32 12.56 34.66 20.68
CA SER A 32 13.19 33.76 19.70
C SER A 32 13.53 32.40 20.31
N ASP A 33 13.96 32.37 21.59
CA ASP A 33 14.32 31.14 22.29
C ASP A 33 13.07 30.28 22.60
N GLU A 34 11.97 30.92 22.99
CA GLU A 34 10.70 30.23 23.22
C GLU A 34 10.11 29.67 21.91
N LEU A 35 10.23 30.41 20.80
CA LEU A 35 9.83 29.92 19.48
C LEU A 35 10.71 28.76 19.01
N PHE A 36 12.02 28.80 19.30
CA PHE A 36 12.94 27.71 19.01
C PHE A 36 12.56 26.44 19.77
N LEU A 37 12.30 26.54 21.07
CA LEU A 37 11.88 25.39 21.88
C LEU A 37 10.52 24.84 21.42
N LEU A 38 9.58 25.73 21.11
CA LEU A 38 8.28 25.34 20.57
C LEU A 38 8.42 24.61 19.23
N ALA A 39 9.31 25.07 18.35
CA ALA A 39 9.60 24.44 17.06
C ALA A 39 10.13 23.03 17.23
N LYS A 40 11.12 22.83 18.12
CA LYS A 40 11.64 21.49 18.41
C LYS A 40 10.53 20.55 18.89
N GLU A 41 9.73 20.98 19.85
CA GLU A 41 8.69 20.11 20.43
C GLU A 41 7.55 19.78 19.46
N ILE A 42 7.12 20.74 18.64
CA ILE A 42 6.12 20.47 17.60
C ILE A 42 6.70 19.59 16.50
N SER A 43 7.97 19.79 16.11
CA SER A 43 8.63 18.96 15.10
C SER A 43 8.75 17.50 15.54
N GLU A 44 9.05 17.25 16.83
CA GLU A 44 9.03 15.91 17.42
C GLU A 44 7.63 15.30 17.38
N THR A 45 6.61 16.06 17.79
CA THR A 45 5.21 15.61 17.76
C THR A 45 4.74 15.25 16.35
N LEU A 46 5.18 15.99 15.32
CA LEU A 46 4.86 15.71 13.92
C LEU A 46 5.67 14.54 13.35
N SER A 47 6.94 14.41 13.74
CA SER A 47 7.78 13.25 13.41
C SER A 47 7.15 11.95 13.92
N ASP A 48 6.62 11.95 15.15
CA ASP A 48 5.94 10.79 15.73
C ASP A 48 4.68 10.40 14.94
N LYS A 49 4.00 11.40 14.36
CA LYS A 49 2.85 11.21 13.45
C LYS A 49 3.25 10.90 12.01
N ARG A 50 4.55 10.77 11.71
CA ARG A 50 5.13 10.57 10.37
C ARG A 50 4.88 11.73 9.38
N HIS A 51 4.58 12.92 9.88
CA HIS A 51 4.48 14.14 9.08
C HIS A 51 5.85 14.81 8.92
N TYR A 52 6.78 14.10 8.28
CA TYR A 52 8.19 14.50 8.21
C TYR A 52 8.42 15.78 7.41
N GLN A 53 7.66 16.03 6.33
CA GLN A 53 7.79 17.28 5.55
C GLN A 53 7.43 18.51 6.38
N GLU A 54 6.32 18.46 7.11
CA GLU A 54 5.88 19.59 7.94
C GLU A 54 6.83 19.81 9.12
N ALA A 55 7.28 18.71 9.75
CA ALA A 55 8.26 18.79 10.83
C ALA A 55 9.60 19.38 10.35
N ALA A 56 10.07 18.99 9.17
CA ALA A 56 11.27 19.53 8.55
C ALA A 56 11.11 21.02 8.20
N GLN A 57 9.96 21.41 7.67
CA GLN A 57 9.64 22.81 7.39
C GLN A 57 9.73 23.67 8.65
N ILE A 58 9.15 23.21 9.77
CA ILE A 58 9.19 23.94 11.04
C ILE A 58 10.63 24.12 11.54
N LEU A 59 11.46 23.07 11.50
CA LEU A 59 12.86 23.16 11.89
C LEU A 59 13.60 24.17 11.00
N LEU A 60 13.40 24.11 9.69
CA LEU A 60 14.07 25.04 8.79
C LEU A 60 13.66 26.50 9.03
N ASP A 61 12.36 26.75 9.18
CA ASP A 61 11.78 28.08 9.30
C ASP A 61 12.12 28.75 10.65
N TYR A 62 12.06 27.99 11.75
CA TYR A 62 12.15 28.55 13.11
C TYR A 62 13.48 28.26 13.83
N THR A 63 14.20 27.17 13.49
CA THR A 63 15.48 26.84 14.15
C THR A 63 16.69 27.06 13.24
N ARG A 64 16.49 27.10 11.91
CA ARG A 64 17.55 27.23 10.89
C ARG A 64 18.67 26.19 11.05
N GLN A 65 18.30 24.97 11.43
CA GLN A 65 19.22 23.83 11.59
C GLN A 65 19.10 22.90 10.36
N PRO A 66 19.91 23.10 9.30
CA PRO A 66 19.78 22.33 8.06
C PRO A 66 20.12 20.84 8.25
N GLU A 67 21.02 20.52 9.18
CA GLU A 67 21.45 19.14 9.45
C GLU A 67 20.32 18.29 10.05
N GLU A 68 19.67 18.77 11.11
CA GLU A 68 18.49 18.10 11.70
C GLU A 68 17.35 17.98 10.68
N THR A 69 17.17 19.02 9.84
CA THR A 69 16.17 19.04 8.78
C THR A 69 16.42 17.95 7.73
N VAL A 70 17.66 17.81 7.25
CA VAL A 70 18.05 16.80 6.25
C VAL A 70 17.86 15.38 6.81
N VAL A 71 18.25 15.14 8.06
CA VAL A 71 18.03 13.84 8.72
C VAL A 71 16.54 13.50 8.77
N LEU A 72 15.69 14.48 9.09
CA LEU A 72 14.25 14.27 9.19
C LEU A 72 13.59 14.01 7.83
N LEU A 73 14.03 14.72 6.79
CA LEU A 73 13.56 14.50 5.42
C LEU A 73 13.97 13.12 4.89
N ASN A 74 15.20 12.70 5.16
CA ASN A 74 15.69 11.36 4.81
C ASN A 74 14.85 10.26 5.48
N LYS A 75 14.49 10.43 6.76
CA LYS A 75 13.59 9.52 7.48
C LYS A 75 12.20 9.41 6.83
N GLY A 76 11.74 10.46 6.15
CA GLY A 76 10.49 10.48 5.40
C GLY A 76 10.61 10.13 3.91
N HIS A 77 11.79 9.70 3.44
CA HIS A 77 12.08 9.45 2.02
C HIS A 77 11.88 10.69 1.12
N HIS A 78 12.01 11.90 1.68
CA HIS A 78 11.95 13.16 0.94
C HIS A 78 13.34 13.61 0.47
N TRP A 79 14.05 12.73 -0.21
CA TRP A 79 15.46 12.92 -0.59
C TRP A 79 15.68 14.11 -1.53
N SER A 80 14.75 14.39 -2.44
CA SER A 80 14.85 15.53 -3.37
C SER A 80 14.91 16.86 -2.62
N GLU A 81 14.08 17.01 -1.58
CA GLU A 81 14.08 18.20 -0.74
C GLU A 81 15.31 18.25 0.18
N ALA A 82 15.77 17.10 0.66
CA ALA A 82 17.01 17.01 1.42
C ALA A 82 18.21 17.51 0.60
N ILE A 83 18.33 17.06 -0.67
CA ILE A 83 19.36 17.53 -1.62
C ILE A 83 19.25 19.04 -1.83
N ARG A 84 18.03 19.54 -2.08
CA ARG A 84 17.79 20.98 -2.30
C ARG A 84 18.23 21.82 -1.11
N ILE A 85 17.87 21.41 0.11
CA ILE A 85 18.23 22.12 1.35
C ILE A 85 19.74 22.06 1.59
N SER A 86 20.38 20.90 1.40
CA SER A 86 21.83 20.76 1.52
C SER A 86 22.56 21.77 0.63
N TYR A 87 22.18 21.89 -0.65
CA TYR A 87 22.78 22.89 -1.55
C TYR A 87 22.40 24.33 -1.19
N MET A 88 21.13 24.59 -0.85
CA MET A 88 20.65 25.93 -0.51
C MET A 88 21.41 26.56 0.67
N TYR A 89 21.84 25.74 1.64
CA TYR A 89 22.59 26.18 2.82
C TYR A 89 24.12 25.99 2.67
N GLY A 90 24.61 25.66 1.47
CA GLY A 90 26.05 25.45 1.23
C GLY A 90 26.65 24.26 1.99
N ARG A 91 25.82 23.28 2.37
CA ARG A 91 26.18 22.08 3.12
C ARG A 91 26.14 20.85 2.23
N SER A 92 26.97 20.84 1.19
CA SER A 92 27.10 19.70 0.27
C SER A 92 27.70 18.45 0.96
N ASP A 93 28.40 18.64 2.08
CA ASP A 93 28.89 17.57 2.95
C ASP A 93 27.77 16.62 3.38
N LEU A 94 26.59 17.16 3.72
CA LEU A 94 25.42 16.39 4.15
C LEU A 94 24.89 15.44 3.07
N ILE A 95 25.18 15.73 1.79
CA ILE A 95 24.77 14.86 0.69
C ILE A 95 25.54 13.55 0.75
N GLU A 96 26.86 13.63 0.95
CA GLU A 96 27.72 12.45 1.06
C GLU A 96 27.47 11.69 2.36
N THR A 97 27.35 12.39 3.48
CA THR A 97 27.28 11.74 4.80
C THR A 97 25.89 11.23 5.17
N ASN A 98 24.81 11.89 4.71
CA ASN A 98 23.46 11.57 5.15
C ASN A 98 22.55 11.15 3.99
N VAL A 99 22.51 11.92 2.90
CA VAL A 99 21.55 11.69 1.81
C VAL A 99 21.89 10.44 1.01
N LYS A 100 23.13 10.30 0.52
CA LYS A 100 23.54 9.13 -0.29
C LYS A 100 23.32 7.80 0.44
N PRO A 101 23.75 7.63 1.71
CA PRO A 101 23.45 6.42 2.47
C PRO A 101 21.95 6.15 2.59
N SER A 102 21.15 7.19 2.88
CA SER A 102 19.69 7.05 3.01
C SER A 102 19.01 6.66 1.69
N VAL A 103 19.47 7.19 0.55
CA VAL A 103 18.96 6.84 -0.78
C VAL A 103 19.30 5.38 -1.11
N LEU A 104 20.50 4.91 -0.77
CA LEU A 104 20.90 3.52 -0.99
C LEU A 104 20.14 2.54 -0.09
N GLU A 105 19.87 2.93 1.16
CA GLU A 105 18.98 2.18 2.06
C GLU A 105 17.55 2.13 1.50
N GLY A 106 17.02 3.26 1.05
CA GLY A 106 15.72 3.36 0.39
C GLY A 106 15.61 2.48 -0.85
N HIS A 107 16.69 2.40 -1.65
CA HIS A 107 16.80 1.47 -2.77
C HIS A 107 16.66 0.01 -2.32
N GLY A 108 17.37 -0.40 -1.25
CA GLY A 108 17.26 -1.76 -0.69
C GLY A 108 15.85 -2.10 -0.23
N ASN A 109 15.22 -1.18 0.52
CA ASN A 109 13.85 -1.33 1.02
C ASN A 109 12.84 -1.46 -0.12
N ILE A 110 12.92 -0.59 -1.13
CA ILE A 110 12.04 -0.63 -2.30
C ILE A 110 12.22 -1.93 -3.08
N LEU A 111 13.46 -2.40 -3.26
CA LEU A 111 13.72 -3.67 -3.96
C LEU A 111 13.09 -4.85 -3.20
N GLN A 112 13.23 -4.90 -1.89
CA GLN A 112 12.58 -5.92 -1.05
C GLN A 112 11.04 -5.88 -1.18
N ASP A 113 10.44 -4.69 -1.18
CA ASP A 113 9.01 -4.52 -1.35
C ASP A 113 8.52 -4.99 -2.73
N ILE A 114 9.27 -4.68 -3.80
CA ILE A 114 8.95 -5.15 -5.16
C ILE A 114 8.98 -6.68 -5.22
N ASN A 115 10.02 -7.30 -4.66
CA ASN A 115 10.11 -8.76 -4.61
C ASN A 115 8.97 -9.39 -3.80
N SER A 116 8.62 -8.79 -2.66
CA SER A 116 7.48 -9.24 -1.85
C SER A 116 6.16 -9.17 -2.63
N MET A 117 5.92 -8.09 -3.37
CA MET A 117 4.74 -7.96 -4.24
C MET A 117 4.74 -9.00 -5.36
N LEU A 118 5.90 -9.28 -5.95
CA LEU A 118 6.07 -10.28 -7.00
C LEU A 118 5.78 -11.69 -6.47
N ASP A 119 6.35 -12.05 -5.32
CA ASP A 119 6.10 -13.34 -4.66
C ASP A 119 4.62 -13.51 -4.30
N GLN A 120 4.00 -12.45 -3.77
CA GLN A 120 2.57 -12.46 -3.46
C GLN A 120 1.73 -12.68 -4.73
N LEU A 121 2.05 -11.98 -5.82
CA LEU A 121 1.36 -12.12 -7.11
C LEU A 121 1.47 -13.57 -7.61
N ASN A 122 2.68 -14.13 -7.65
CA ASN A 122 2.93 -15.50 -8.13
C ASN A 122 2.20 -16.56 -7.29
N GLN A 123 2.28 -16.46 -5.95
CA GLN A 123 1.64 -17.43 -5.06
C GLN A 123 0.12 -17.39 -5.19
N GLN A 124 -0.47 -16.20 -5.24
CA GLN A 124 -1.94 -16.04 -5.32
C GLN A 124 -2.49 -16.47 -6.68
N THR A 125 -1.77 -16.15 -7.77
CA THR A 125 -2.16 -16.54 -9.13
C THR A 125 -2.05 -18.05 -9.34
N ALA A 126 -0.94 -18.68 -8.92
CA ALA A 126 -0.79 -20.14 -8.95
C ALA A 126 -1.89 -20.84 -8.13
N ARG A 127 -2.22 -20.33 -6.94
CA ARG A 127 -3.28 -20.88 -6.10
C ARG A 127 -4.66 -20.76 -6.75
N LEU A 128 -4.94 -19.64 -7.41
CA LEU A 128 -6.17 -19.44 -8.18
C LEU A 128 -6.30 -20.46 -9.33
N GLN A 129 -5.21 -20.71 -10.06
CA GLN A 129 -5.18 -21.71 -11.12
C GLN A 129 -5.43 -23.13 -10.58
N GLU A 130 -4.82 -23.51 -9.45
CA GLU A 130 -5.10 -24.78 -8.79
C GLU A 130 -6.59 -24.95 -8.44
N ILE A 131 -7.21 -23.90 -7.88
CA ILE A 131 -8.64 -23.93 -7.52
C ILE A 131 -9.52 -24.09 -8.76
N ARG A 132 -9.22 -23.39 -9.85
CA ARG A 132 -9.95 -23.49 -11.13
C ARG A 132 -9.85 -24.88 -11.73
N LEU A 133 -8.65 -25.46 -11.79
CA LEU A 133 -8.44 -26.84 -12.26
C LEU A 133 -9.12 -27.88 -11.38
N SER A 134 -9.11 -27.68 -10.06
CA SER A 134 -9.80 -28.59 -9.12
C SER A 134 -11.32 -28.53 -9.29
N LYS A 135 -11.87 -27.37 -9.62
CA LYS A 135 -13.30 -27.20 -9.92
C LYS A 135 -13.67 -27.84 -11.26
N SER A 136 -12.87 -27.65 -12.30
CA SER A 136 -13.15 -28.25 -13.62
C SER A 136 -13.10 -29.77 -13.60
N LYS A 137 -12.13 -30.37 -12.89
CA LYS A 137 -12.05 -31.84 -12.73
C LYS A 137 -13.25 -32.42 -11.98
N LYS A 138 -13.76 -31.70 -10.96
CA LYS A 138 -14.96 -32.12 -10.23
C LYS A 138 -16.23 -32.02 -11.08
N SER A 139 -16.33 -31.02 -11.95
CA SER A 139 -17.46 -30.94 -12.90
C SER A 139 -17.40 -32.01 -13.98
N ASP A 140 -16.20 -32.41 -14.41
CA ASP A 140 -15.99 -33.42 -15.47
C ASP A 140 -16.23 -34.85 -14.95
N PHE A 141 -15.90 -35.13 -13.69
CA PHE A 141 -16.19 -36.42 -13.04
C PHE A 141 -17.65 -36.53 -12.51
N GLY A 142 -18.35 -35.41 -12.40
CA GLY A 142 -19.73 -35.31 -11.87
C GLY A 142 -20.84 -35.70 -12.84
N GLN A 143 -20.52 -36.25 -14.02
CA GLN A 143 -21.51 -36.79 -14.97
C GLN A 143 -21.61 -38.32 -14.97
N PHE A 144 -20.77 -39.04 -14.20
CA PHE A 144 -20.76 -40.51 -14.20
C PHE A 144 -21.02 -41.19 -12.86
N GLU A 145 -21.28 -40.45 -11.78
CA GLU A 145 -21.78 -41.07 -10.55
C GLU A 145 -23.02 -40.30 -10.07
N ASN A 146 -24.19 -40.83 -10.44
CA ASN A 146 -25.36 -40.75 -9.57
C ASN A 146 -25.00 -41.54 -8.30
N ASP A 147 -24.25 -40.91 -7.40
CA ASP A 147 -24.13 -41.39 -6.04
C ASP A 147 -25.29 -40.80 -5.24
N ASP A 148 -26.26 -41.65 -4.89
CA ASP A 148 -27.41 -41.38 -4.02
C ASP A 148 -27.00 -40.97 -2.58
N SER A 149 -25.81 -40.42 -2.38
CA SER A 149 -25.25 -40.02 -1.09
C SER A 149 -25.37 -38.51 -0.79
N ILE A 150 -25.95 -37.72 -1.71
CA ILE A 150 -26.25 -36.28 -1.51
C ILE A 150 -27.58 -36.07 -0.74
N GLU A 151 -27.99 -37.02 0.11
CA GLU A 151 -29.11 -36.84 1.04
C GLU A 151 -28.71 -36.14 2.35
N ASN A 152 -27.47 -35.64 2.47
CA ASN A 152 -27.04 -34.79 3.59
C ASN A 152 -26.47 -33.45 3.11
N VAL A 153 -27.25 -32.71 2.31
CA VAL A 153 -27.10 -31.25 2.22
C VAL A 153 -27.64 -30.67 3.52
N ASP A 154 -26.78 -30.52 4.51
CA ASP A 154 -27.08 -29.86 5.78
C ASP A 154 -27.22 -28.33 5.54
N VAL A 155 -28.35 -27.97 4.94
CA VAL A 155 -28.86 -26.59 4.84
C VAL A 155 -29.32 -26.19 6.23
N PHE A 156 -28.44 -25.51 6.97
CA PHE A 156 -28.63 -24.97 8.32
C PHE A 156 -28.65 -25.98 9.47
N SER A 157 -27.47 -26.33 9.99
CA SER A 157 -27.32 -26.85 11.36
C SER A 157 -26.35 -25.97 12.16
N ASP A 158 -26.89 -24.90 12.72
CA ASP A 158 -26.22 -24.07 13.74
C ASP A 158 -27.14 -23.98 14.97
N THR A 159 -27.73 -25.11 15.39
CA THR A 159 -28.48 -25.29 16.66
C THR A 159 -28.52 -26.75 17.11
N SER A 160 -27.39 -27.34 17.50
CA SER A 160 -27.40 -28.60 18.29
C SER A 160 -26.00 -28.99 18.79
N SER A 161 -25.39 -28.15 19.62
CA SER A 161 -24.29 -28.59 20.49
C SER A 161 -24.18 -27.65 21.68
N MET A 162 -25.00 -27.90 22.70
CA MET A 162 -24.65 -27.77 24.13
C MET A 162 -25.85 -28.20 25.01
N ALA A 163 -25.85 -29.45 25.47
CA ALA A 163 -26.43 -29.97 26.73
C ALA A 163 -26.49 -31.52 26.59
N SER A 164 -25.42 -32.24 26.94
CA SER A 164 -25.31 -32.93 28.24
C SER A 164 -26.45 -33.92 28.49
N GLY A 165 -26.10 -35.21 28.45
CA GLY A 165 -27.01 -36.33 28.40
C GLY A 165 -27.92 -36.49 29.62
N PHE A 166 -29.15 -36.95 29.34
CA PHE A 166 -29.93 -37.90 30.14
C PHE A 166 -31.30 -38.08 29.44
N THR A 167 -31.42 -39.00 28.47
CA THR A 167 -32.73 -39.42 27.97
C THR A 167 -33.22 -40.60 28.82
N ARG A 168 -34.06 -40.32 29.82
CA ARG A 168 -34.95 -41.30 30.43
C ARG A 168 -36.31 -40.67 30.70
N TYR A 169 -37.29 -41.11 29.91
CA TYR A 169 -38.74 -41.01 30.12
C TYR A 169 -39.33 -39.62 30.39
N THR A 170 -40.12 -39.11 29.42
CA THR A 170 -41.47 -38.56 29.66
C THR A 170 -42.12 -38.23 28.32
N GLN A 171 -43.28 -38.84 28.07
CA GLN A 171 -44.24 -38.40 27.07
C GLN A 171 -44.85 -37.08 27.54
N SER A 172 -44.77 -36.01 26.76
CA SER A 172 -45.87 -35.03 26.67
C SER A 172 -45.73 -34.14 25.44
N ASN A 173 -46.82 -34.11 24.66
CA ASN A 173 -47.13 -33.07 23.69
C ASN A 173 -47.10 -31.70 24.37
N THR A 174 -46.39 -30.74 23.81
CA THR A 174 -46.91 -29.39 23.61
C THR A 174 -46.19 -28.73 22.43
N GLN A 175 -46.92 -28.62 21.33
CA GLN A 175 -46.76 -27.54 20.37
C GLN A 175 -46.72 -26.23 21.16
N LEU A 176 -45.68 -25.40 20.98
CA LEU A 176 -45.71 -23.94 21.16
C LEU A 176 -44.28 -23.37 20.99
N SER A 177 -44.02 -22.88 19.77
CA SER A 177 -43.06 -21.82 19.37
C SER A 177 -42.41 -22.09 17.99
N ILE A 178 -43.19 -22.67 17.08
CA ILE A 178 -43.00 -22.54 15.62
C ILE A 178 -43.43 -21.12 15.23
N GLN A 179 -42.70 -20.08 15.65
CA GLN A 179 -42.90 -18.73 15.11
C GLN A 179 -41.73 -17.78 15.43
N SER A 180 -40.67 -17.85 14.61
CA SER A 180 -39.87 -16.67 14.26
C SER A 180 -39.24 -16.84 12.86
N THR A 181 -40.09 -17.07 11.87
CA THR A 181 -39.79 -16.82 10.46
C THR A 181 -39.78 -15.31 10.20
N LYS A 182 -38.65 -14.63 10.49
CA LYS A 182 -38.33 -13.36 9.82
C LYS A 182 -36.84 -12.98 9.95
N SER A 183 -36.17 -13.06 8.80
CA SER A 183 -35.01 -12.29 8.33
C SER A 183 -34.17 -11.55 9.39
N GLY A 184 -32.94 -12.02 9.62
CA GLY A 184 -31.98 -11.25 10.37
C GLY A 184 -30.66 -11.98 10.56
N LYS A 185 -29.82 -12.02 9.51
CA LYS A 185 -28.37 -12.21 9.73
C LYS A 185 -27.92 -11.08 10.66
N THR A 186 -27.84 -11.37 11.96
CA THR A 186 -27.49 -10.37 12.98
C THR A 186 -26.13 -9.74 12.62
N ALA A 187 -25.91 -8.47 12.99
CA ALA A 187 -24.62 -7.81 12.75
C ALA A 187 -23.42 -8.62 13.26
N LYS A 188 -23.63 -9.42 14.32
CA LYS A 188 -22.66 -10.36 14.87
C LYS A 188 -22.36 -11.55 13.94
N SER A 189 -23.37 -12.09 13.25
CA SER A 189 -23.20 -13.15 12.24
C SER A 189 -22.50 -12.63 10.98
N ARG A 190 -22.89 -11.44 10.48
CA ARG A 190 -22.19 -10.78 9.35
C ARG A 190 -20.71 -10.53 9.67
N ARG A 191 -20.39 -9.95 10.84
CA ARG A 191 -19.00 -9.75 11.29
C ARG A 191 -18.21 -11.06 11.39
N ARG A 192 -18.84 -12.17 11.82
CA ARG A 192 -18.18 -13.48 11.87
C ARG A 192 -17.88 -14.02 10.47
N ALA A 193 -18.81 -13.87 9.53
CA ALA A 193 -18.61 -14.27 8.14
C ALA A 193 -17.53 -13.41 7.45
N GLU A 194 -17.56 -12.09 7.63
CA GLU A 194 -16.54 -11.16 7.14
C GLU A 194 -15.15 -11.49 7.69
N ARG A 195 -15.04 -11.83 8.99
CA ARG A 195 -13.78 -12.31 9.58
C ARG A 195 -13.30 -13.62 8.99
N LYS A 196 -14.21 -14.56 8.65
CA LYS A 196 -13.84 -15.82 7.98
C LYS A 196 -13.37 -15.56 6.55
N LYS A 197 -14.06 -14.68 5.81
CA LYS A 197 -13.65 -14.22 4.47
C LYS A 197 -12.28 -13.55 4.51
N ALA A 198 -12.04 -12.65 5.48
CA ALA A 198 -10.77 -11.96 5.66
C ALA A 198 -9.61 -12.87 6.10
N ARG A 199 -9.89 -14.06 6.66
CA ARG A 199 -8.86 -14.98 7.17
C ARG A 199 -8.19 -15.79 6.05
N GLY A 200 -8.80 -15.88 4.87
CA GLY A 200 -8.19 -16.54 3.70
C GLY A 200 -7.69 -17.97 3.95
N LYS A 201 -8.38 -18.75 4.79
CA LYS A 201 -7.92 -20.11 5.14
C LYS A 201 -7.95 -21.00 3.89
N LYS A 202 -6.82 -21.63 3.58
CA LYS A 202 -6.70 -22.61 2.50
C LYS A 202 -7.78 -23.70 2.61
N GLY A 203 -8.50 -23.96 1.53
CA GLY A 203 -9.62 -24.91 1.43
C GLY A 203 -10.97 -24.38 1.91
N SER A 204 -11.08 -23.08 2.24
CA SER A 204 -12.37 -22.48 2.61
C SER A 204 -13.22 -22.17 1.38
N ILE A 205 -14.55 -22.16 1.54
CA ILE A 205 -15.51 -21.72 0.51
C ILE A 205 -15.19 -20.29 0.03
N TYR A 206 -14.67 -19.44 0.93
CA TYR A 206 -14.33 -18.04 0.64
C TYR A 206 -12.88 -17.84 0.17
N GLU A 207 -12.10 -18.91 -0.02
CA GLU A 207 -10.68 -18.80 -0.39
C GLU A 207 -10.50 -18.05 -1.72
N GLU A 208 -11.30 -18.39 -2.72
CA GLU A 208 -11.20 -17.76 -4.05
C GLU A 208 -11.56 -16.27 -4.00
N GLU A 209 -12.64 -15.91 -3.31
CA GLU A 209 -13.07 -14.51 -3.13
C GLU A 209 -12.01 -13.69 -2.37
N TYR A 210 -11.38 -14.30 -1.36
CA TYR A 210 -10.26 -13.70 -0.62
C TYR A 210 -9.04 -13.44 -1.52
N LEU A 211 -8.71 -14.39 -2.41
CA LEU A 211 -7.59 -14.23 -3.35
C LEU A 211 -7.84 -13.08 -4.32
N TYR A 212 -9.06 -12.95 -4.88
CA TYR A 212 -9.40 -11.80 -5.72
C TYR A 212 -9.30 -10.47 -4.96
N ASP A 213 -9.88 -10.39 -3.76
CA ASP A 213 -9.80 -9.19 -2.93
C ASP A 213 -8.34 -8.85 -2.57
N SER A 214 -7.51 -9.87 -2.34
CA SER A 214 -6.09 -9.67 -2.06
C SER A 214 -5.30 -9.17 -3.27
N LEU A 215 -5.58 -9.70 -4.47
CA LEU A 215 -4.95 -9.24 -5.71
C LEU A 215 -5.38 -7.81 -6.04
N LYS A 216 -6.65 -7.45 -5.79
CA LYS A 216 -7.12 -6.06 -5.93
C LYS A 216 -6.35 -5.11 -5.02
N ARG A 217 -6.20 -5.45 -3.73
CA ARG A 217 -5.38 -4.67 -2.78
C ARG A 217 -3.92 -4.57 -3.21
N LEU A 218 -3.36 -5.64 -3.79
CA LEU A 218 -2.00 -5.64 -4.31
C LEU A 218 -1.85 -4.63 -5.47
N ILE A 219 -2.82 -4.55 -6.37
CA ILE A 219 -2.82 -3.58 -7.48
C ILE A 219 -2.95 -2.15 -6.97
N GLU A 220 -3.83 -1.91 -6.01
CA GLU A 220 -3.96 -0.58 -5.36
C GLU A 220 -2.65 -0.17 -4.67
N ARG A 221 -1.98 -1.11 -3.97
CA ARG A 221 -0.65 -0.90 -3.39
C ARG A 221 0.38 -0.56 -4.47
N PHE A 222 0.41 -1.34 -5.56
CA PHE A 222 1.32 -1.12 -6.69
C PHE A 222 1.17 0.28 -7.30
N ASP A 223 -0.07 0.75 -7.48
CA ASP A 223 -0.32 2.09 -8.03
C ASP A 223 0.16 3.21 -7.11
N ASN A 224 -0.05 3.09 -5.79
CA ASN A 224 0.49 4.06 -4.82
C ASN A 224 2.02 4.05 -4.79
N PHE A 225 2.63 2.86 -4.95
CA PHE A 225 4.07 2.67 -4.90
C PHE A 225 4.81 3.32 -6.08
N LYS A 226 4.14 3.59 -7.20
CA LYS A 226 4.70 4.32 -8.35
C LYS A 226 5.25 5.70 -7.96
N VAL A 227 4.59 6.40 -7.04
CA VAL A 227 5.02 7.73 -6.59
C VAL A 227 6.32 7.65 -5.80
N GLU A 228 6.44 6.65 -4.91
CA GLU A 228 7.65 6.43 -4.12
C GLU A 228 8.84 6.06 -5.01
N ILE A 229 8.62 5.19 -6.00
CA ILE A 229 9.64 4.83 -7.00
C ILE A 229 10.05 6.05 -7.83
N ALA A 230 9.10 6.91 -8.24
CA ALA A 230 9.42 8.13 -8.99
C ALA A 230 10.41 9.01 -8.23
N ASN A 231 10.13 9.22 -6.95
CA ASN A 231 10.94 10.03 -6.06
C ASN A 231 12.33 9.44 -5.89
N LEU A 232 12.43 8.12 -5.65
CA LEU A 232 13.71 7.44 -5.52
C LEU A 232 14.54 7.51 -6.81
N LEU A 233 13.94 7.17 -7.96
CA LEU A 233 14.64 7.16 -9.25
C LEU A 233 15.20 8.53 -9.61
N SER A 234 14.41 9.58 -9.40
CA SER A 234 14.85 10.97 -9.63
C SER A 234 16.09 11.30 -8.79
N CYS A 235 16.12 10.85 -7.53
CA CYS A 235 17.25 11.08 -6.62
C CYS A 235 18.47 10.23 -6.98
N LEU A 236 18.28 8.95 -7.32
CA LEU A 236 19.37 8.07 -7.76
C LEU A 236 20.07 8.61 -9.00
N VAL A 237 19.31 9.10 -9.98
CA VAL A 237 19.86 9.72 -11.19
C VAL A 237 20.59 11.02 -10.86
N THR A 238 20.00 11.88 -10.04
CA THR A 238 20.61 13.15 -9.62
C THR A 238 21.94 12.93 -8.89
N LEU A 239 22.08 11.83 -8.15
CA LEU A 239 23.29 11.47 -7.40
C LEU A 239 24.28 10.60 -8.19
N GLY A 240 24.00 10.28 -9.47
CA GLY A 240 24.87 9.48 -10.34
C GLY A 240 24.77 7.95 -10.17
N PHE A 241 23.84 7.43 -9.37
CA PHE A 241 23.62 5.99 -9.15
C PHE A 241 22.77 5.35 -10.25
N LEU A 242 23.25 5.43 -11.50
CA LEU A 242 22.50 4.99 -12.69
C LEU A 242 22.20 3.49 -12.69
N LYS A 243 23.15 2.65 -12.27
CA LYS A 243 22.97 1.18 -12.23
C LYS A 243 21.84 0.77 -11.29
N ASN A 244 21.78 1.38 -10.10
CA ASN A 244 20.73 1.16 -9.11
C ASN A 244 19.37 1.64 -9.63
N ALA A 245 19.33 2.80 -10.29
CA ALA A 245 18.11 3.32 -10.90
C ALA A 245 17.58 2.36 -11.99
N GLN A 246 18.44 1.91 -12.90
CA GLN A 246 18.11 0.95 -13.95
C GLN A 246 17.62 -0.39 -13.39
N GLN A 247 18.22 -0.87 -12.30
CA GLN A 247 17.82 -2.11 -11.64
C GLN A 247 16.37 -2.02 -11.13
N ILE A 248 16.03 -0.99 -10.36
CA ILE A 248 14.66 -0.79 -9.86
C ILE A 248 13.68 -0.63 -11.03
N GLN A 249 14.05 0.18 -12.02
CA GLN A 249 13.21 0.40 -13.20
C GLN A 249 12.89 -0.93 -13.92
N LYS A 250 13.89 -1.79 -14.12
CA LYS A 250 13.70 -3.08 -14.79
C LYS A 250 12.80 -4.00 -13.99
N ILE A 251 13.10 -4.22 -12.71
CA ILE A 251 12.34 -5.15 -11.86
C ILE A 251 10.90 -4.66 -11.68
N PHE A 252 10.70 -3.35 -11.51
CA PHE A 252 9.36 -2.78 -11.39
C PHE A 252 8.57 -2.84 -12.70
N GLY A 253 9.21 -2.62 -13.85
CA GLY A 253 8.59 -2.82 -15.16
C GLY A 253 8.19 -4.28 -15.41
N ASP A 254 9.06 -5.23 -15.05
CA ASP A 254 8.74 -6.67 -15.13
C ASP A 254 7.54 -7.03 -14.24
N LEU A 255 7.44 -6.42 -13.04
CA LEU A 255 6.27 -6.57 -12.17
C LEU A 255 5.00 -5.99 -12.81
N GLU A 256 5.08 -4.80 -13.42
CA GLU A 256 3.96 -4.18 -14.13
C GLU A 256 3.43 -5.09 -15.25
N GLU A 257 4.32 -5.60 -16.09
CA GLU A 257 3.96 -6.52 -17.17
C GLU A 257 3.31 -7.81 -16.63
N LYS A 258 3.83 -8.36 -15.54
CA LYS A 258 3.24 -9.53 -14.87
C LYS A 258 1.87 -9.24 -14.30
N ILE A 259 1.66 -8.06 -13.70
CA ILE A 259 0.34 -7.66 -13.20
C ILE A 259 -0.65 -7.54 -14.35
N ILE A 260 -0.25 -6.91 -15.47
CA ILE A 260 -1.11 -6.75 -16.65
C ILE A 260 -1.50 -8.11 -17.24
N LYS A 261 -0.53 -9.03 -17.43
CA LYS A 261 -0.82 -10.39 -17.93
C LYS A 261 -1.75 -11.17 -16.99
N ASN A 262 -1.46 -11.13 -15.69
CA ASN A 262 -2.30 -11.80 -14.70
C ASN A 262 -3.69 -11.17 -14.59
N LEU A 263 -3.85 -9.86 -14.82
CA LEU A 263 -5.16 -9.23 -14.87
C LEU A 263 -6.03 -9.82 -15.98
N ASP A 264 -5.45 -10.02 -17.17
CA ASP A 264 -6.19 -10.58 -18.30
C ASP A 264 -6.50 -12.08 -18.12
N GLU A 265 -5.63 -12.85 -17.45
CA GLU A 265 -5.85 -14.28 -17.15
C GLU A 265 -6.77 -14.54 -15.95
N VAL A 266 -6.69 -13.68 -14.92
CA VAL A 266 -7.43 -13.86 -13.66
C VAL A 266 -8.82 -13.22 -13.74
N PHE A 267 -8.98 -12.09 -14.43
CA PHE A 267 -10.28 -11.41 -14.57
C PHE A 267 -10.90 -11.62 -15.95
N ILE A 268 -10.83 -12.83 -16.48
CA ILE A 268 -11.63 -13.22 -17.64
C ILE A 268 -13.12 -13.10 -17.24
N PRO A 269 -13.96 -12.33 -17.98
CA PRO A 269 -15.39 -12.35 -17.74
C PRO A 269 -15.88 -13.79 -17.89
N PRO A 270 -16.80 -14.29 -17.05
CA PRO A 270 -17.29 -15.65 -17.18
C PRO A 270 -17.71 -15.87 -18.63
N ILE A 271 -17.12 -16.89 -19.27
CA ILE A 271 -17.57 -17.34 -20.59
C ILE A 271 -19.06 -17.58 -20.43
N ASN A 272 -19.88 -16.79 -21.12
CA ASN A 272 -21.32 -16.96 -21.17
C ASN A 272 -21.63 -18.26 -21.90
N ASN A 273 -21.39 -19.42 -21.28
CA ASN A 273 -22.05 -20.68 -21.64
C ASN A 273 -23.47 -20.70 -21.05
N TYR A 274 -24.17 -19.56 -21.08
CA TYR A 274 -25.59 -19.47 -20.72
C TYR A 274 -26.50 -19.95 -21.85
N SER A 275 -25.97 -20.20 -23.05
CA SER A 275 -26.79 -20.57 -24.20
C SER A 275 -27.06 -22.07 -24.36
N GLU A 276 -26.40 -22.97 -23.62
CA GLU A 276 -26.59 -24.42 -23.81
C GLU A 276 -27.18 -25.19 -22.61
N ILE A 277 -27.42 -24.54 -21.46
CA ILE A 277 -28.00 -25.20 -20.27
C ILE A 277 -29.46 -24.79 -20.02
N LEU A 278 -30.02 -23.87 -20.81
CA LEU A 278 -31.41 -23.38 -20.62
C LEU A 278 -32.51 -24.28 -21.24
N VAL A 279 -32.27 -25.59 -21.33
CA VAL A 279 -33.35 -26.55 -21.53
C VAL A 279 -33.12 -27.75 -20.61
N ASN A 280 -33.26 -27.53 -19.30
CA ASN A 280 -34.17 -28.30 -18.45
C ASN A 280 -33.88 -28.04 -16.97
N GLN A 281 -34.98 -27.78 -16.25
CA GLN A 281 -35.15 -27.77 -14.79
C GLN A 281 -34.86 -26.44 -14.07
N GLN A 282 -35.96 -25.92 -13.54
CA GLN A 282 -36.08 -24.79 -12.63
C GLN A 282 -35.47 -25.20 -11.28
N GLU A 283 -34.38 -24.55 -10.84
CA GLU A 283 -34.05 -24.31 -9.42
C GLU A 283 -32.77 -23.46 -9.27
N ASN A 284 -32.84 -22.42 -8.42
CA ASN A 284 -31.76 -21.61 -7.84
C ASN A 284 -30.48 -21.35 -8.68
N VAL A 285 -30.54 -20.36 -9.57
CA VAL A 285 -29.35 -19.77 -10.19
C VAL A 285 -28.61 -18.91 -9.18
N VAL A 286 -27.52 -19.42 -8.62
CA VAL A 286 -26.50 -18.58 -7.98
C VAL A 286 -25.85 -17.76 -9.09
N ASN A 287 -26.23 -16.48 -9.20
CA ASN A 287 -25.56 -15.54 -10.10
C ASN A 287 -24.04 -15.58 -9.85
N PRO A 288 -23.19 -15.81 -10.85
CA PRO A 288 -21.75 -15.74 -10.66
C PRO A 288 -21.39 -14.32 -10.22
N VAL A 289 -20.60 -14.25 -9.16
CA VAL A 289 -20.09 -12.98 -8.61
C VAL A 289 -19.27 -12.29 -9.70
N LYS A 290 -19.78 -11.17 -10.21
CA LYS A 290 -19.03 -10.29 -11.12
C LYS A 290 -17.90 -9.65 -10.32
N TYR A 291 -16.66 -10.10 -10.52
CA TYR A 291 -15.49 -9.43 -10.00
C TYR A 291 -15.16 -8.25 -10.91
N GLU A 292 -15.40 -7.02 -10.45
CA GLU A 292 -15.07 -5.81 -11.19
C GLU A 292 -13.55 -5.71 -11.40
N ARG A 293 -13.13 -5.54 -12.66
CA ARG A 293 -11.72 -5.34 -13.03
C ARG A 293 -11.18 -4.10 -12.31
N PRO A 294 -10.09 -4.22 -11.52
CA PRO A 294 -9.41 -3.05 -10.98
C PRO A 294 -8.94 -2.17 -12.14
N LYS A 295 -9.29 -0.88 -12.11
CA LYS A 295 -8.74 0.09 -13.04
C LYS A 295 -7.32 0.39 -12.57
N LEU A 296 -6.31 -0.03 -13.34
CA LEU A 296 -4.96 0.50 -13.17
C LEU A 296 -5.02 2.00 -13.43
N ASN A 297 -4.60 2.80 -12.46
CA ASN A 297 -4.47 4.22 -12.67
C ASN A 297 -3.37 4.43 -13.71
N GLN A 298 -3.78 4.86 -14.91
CA GLN A 298 -2.87 5.42 -15.90
C GLN A 298 -2.43 6.78 -15.34
N ILE A 299 -1.47 6.79 -14.41
CA ILE A 299 -0.73 8.01 -14.10
C ILE A 299 -0.19 8.47 -15.46
N THR A 300 -0.59 9.68 -15.87
CA THR A 300 -0.31 10.28 -17.16
C THR A 300 1.11 9.92 -17.59
N LYS A 301 1.18 9.12 -18.66
CA LYS A 301 2.38 8.54 -19.28
C LYS A 301 3.46 9.56 -19.70
N ALA A 302 3.29 10.85 -19.40
CA ALA A 302 4.03 11.97 -19.97
C ALA A 302 5.27 12.42 -19.18
N ASN A 303 5.39 12.09 -17.88
CA ASN A 303 6.58 12.46 -17.10
C ASN A 303 7.37 11.25 -16.58
N PHE A 304 6.67 10.18 -16.18
CA PHE A 304 7.30 8.99 -15.63
C PHE A 304 8.07 8.21 -16.72
N TYR A 305 7.46 7.92 -17.88
CA TYR A 305 8.11 7.13 -18.93
C TYR A 305 9.11 7.90 -19.80
N THR A 306 9.06 9.23 -19.81
CA THR A 306 9.93 10.07 -20.67
C THR A 306 11.35 10.08 -20.13
N LEU A 307 11.49 10.33 -18.81
CA LEU A 307 12.76 10.17 -18.10
C LEU A 307 13.29 8.72 -18.18
N LEU A 308 12.37 7.74 -18.17
CA LEU A 308 12.68 6.31 -18.22
C LEU A 308 13.04 5.78 -19.62
N LYS A 309 12.58 6.42 -20.70
CA LYS A 309 12.97 6.09 -22.08
C LYS A 309 14.35 6.65 -22.42
N GLU A 310 14.65 7.86 -21.98
CA GLU A 310 15.96 8.50 -22.18
C GLU A 310 17.10 7.70 -21.51
N LEU A 311 16.82 7.05 -20.36
CA LEU A 311 17.77 6.15 -19.69
C LEU A 311 17.91 4.76 -20.33
N ARG A 312 16.98 4.36 -21.21
CA ARG A 312 16.96 3.04 -21.89
C ARG A 312 17.72 3.06 -23.21
N GLU A 313 17.96 4.22 -23.81
CA GLU A 313 18.72 4.31 -25.05
C GLU A 313 20.23 4.14 -24.77
N PRO A 314 20.93 3.23 -25.48
CA PRO A 314 22.36 2.96 -25.30
C PRO A 314 23.25 4.08 -25.90
N GLY A 315 22.82 5.34 -25.78
CA GLY A 315 23.45 6.52 -26.35
C GLY A 315 24.26 7.37 -25.36
N TYR A 316 24.15 7.13 -24.05
CA TYR A 316 25.06 7.76 -23.08
C TYR A 316 26.41 7.03 -23.13
N LYS A 317 27.24 7.42 -24.09
CA LYS A 317 28.66 7.07 -24.09
C LYS A 317 29.25 7.58 -22.78
N GLU A 318 29.83 6.67 -22.01
CA GLU A 318 30.79 6.99 -20.96
C GLU A 318 31.89 7.85 -21.59
N ASN A 319 31.83 9.17 -21.40
CA ASN A 319 33.02 9.99 -21.42
C ASN A 319 33.67 9.83 -20.04
N ILE A 320 34.29 8.67 -19.82
CA ILE A 320 35.43 8.58 -18.92
C ILE A 320 36.59 9.11 -19.75
N ASP A 321 36.72 10.43 -19.79
CA ASP A 321 38.01 11.05 -20.10
C ASP A 321 38.69 11.27 -18.76
N ASP A 322 39.72 10.46 -18.52
CA ASP A 322 40.73 10.68 -17.50
C ASP A 322 41.45 12.00 -17.83
N ASN A 323 40.88 13.14 -17.42
CA ASN A 323 41.62 14.39 -17.26
C ASN A 323 40.99 15.17 -16.10
N GLU A 324 41.79 15.33 -15.06
CA GLU A 324 41.56 16.21 -13.92
C GLU A 324 41.24 17.62 -14.40
N ASP A 325 40.01 18.07 -14.20
CA ASP A 325 39.70 19.50 -14.05
C ASP A 325 38.62 19.64 -12.98
N ASP A 326 39.07 20.00 -11.78
CA ASP A 326 38.28 20.22 -10.58
C ASP A 326 37.42 21.49 -10.75
N PRO A 327 36.07 21.40 -10.79
CA PRO A 327 35.18 22.55 -11.00
C PRO A 327 35.21 23.56 -9.84
N ILE A 328 35.98 23.29 -8.78
CA ILE A 328 36.19 24.20 -7.65
C ILE A 328 37.26 25.27 -7.97
N GLU A 329 38.14 25.04 -8.94
CA GLU A 329 39.25 25.97 -9.23
C GLU A 329 38.85 27.16 -10.13
N GLU A 330 37.80 27.01 -10.93
CA GLU A 330 37.25 28.11 -11.75
C GLU A 330 36.50 29.17 -10.91
N MET A 331 35.90 28.74 -9.80
CA MET A 331 35.24 29.63 -8.83
C MET A 331 36.24 30.50 -8.02
N ARG A 332 37.49 30.05 -7.86
CA ARG A 332 38.54 30.83 -7.16
C ARG A 332 39.12 31.96 -8.02
N LYS A 333 39.01 31.88 -9.34
CA LYS A 333 39.52 32.93 -10.25
C LYS A 333 38.59 34.13 -10.40
N LEU A 334 37.35 34.06 -9.91
CA LEU A 334 36.37 35.15 -10.00
C LEU A 334 36.32 36.08 -8.76
N HIS A 335 37.18 35.89 -7.76
CA HIS A 335 37.24 36.74 -6.56
C HIS A 335 38.56 37.52 -6.38
N ILE A 336 39.40 37.59 -7.42
CA ILE A 336 40.54 38.49 -7.46
C ILE A 336 40.50 39.25 -8.78
N ASN A 337 39.75 40.35 -8.78
CA ASN A 337 40.04 41.59 -9.52
C ASN A 337 39.20 42.73 -8.97
#